data_AF-B4WHQ5-F1
#
_entry.id   AF-B4WHQ5-F1
#
_cell.length_a   1.000
_cell.length_b   1.000
_cell.length_c   1.000
_cell.angle_alpha   90.00
_cell.angle_beta   90.00
_cell.angle_gamma   90.00
#
_symmetry.space_group_name_H-M   'P 1'
#
loop_
_entity.id
_entity.type
_entity.pdbx_description
1 polymer ?
#
loop_
_entity_poly.entity_id
_entity_poly.type
_entity_poly.pdbx_seq_one_letter_code
_entity_poly.pdbx_strand_id
1 'polypeptide(L)'
;MLPAKKQAKEAFAYYRDGMSAQADGEYAEALDNYKEALTLEEDPYDKSYILYNMGLIEASNGKHQEALKLYEEAIELNPRLIQALNNTAVIYHYQGEQAEASGDKNEANALYDEAARYWMEAIRIAPNNYIEAQNWLKVTGRMKLDMI
;
A
#
# COMPACT_ATOMS: atom_id res chain seq x y z
N MET A 1 14.23 -23.35 -24.05
CA MET A 1 13.43 -22.26 -23.43
C MET A 1 12.47 -22.89 -22.41
N LEU A 2 12.93 -23.12 -21.16
CA LEU A 2 12.21 -23.82 -20.07
C LEU A 2 12.60 -23.44 -18.60
N PRO A 3 13.53 -22.52 -18.25
CA PRO A 3 13.76 -22.12 -16.84
C PRO A 3 12.71 -21.14 -16.28
N ALA A 4 12.45 -20.02 -16.98
CA ALA A 4 11.60 -18.93 -16.48
C ALA A 4 10.17 -19.38 -16.13
N LYS A 5 9.58 -20.29 -16.93
CA LYS A 5 8.25 -20.84 -16.65
C LYS A 5 8.18 -21.73 -15.40
N LYS A 6 9.30 -22.31 -14.97
CA LYS A 6 9.35 -23.09 -13.72
C LYS A 6 9.42 -22.16 -12.52
N GLN A 7 10.30 -21.16 -12.58
CA GLN A 7 10.44 -20.14 -11.52
C GLN A 7 9.12 -19.39 -11.29
N ALA A 8 8.44 -18.93 -12.33
CA ALA A 8 7.14 -18.27 -12.18
C ALA A 8 6.07 -19.15 -11.52
N LYS A 9 6.06 -20.47 -11.80
CA LYS A 9 5.15 -21.41 -11.13
C LYS A 9 5.50 -21.60 -9.65
N GLU A 10 6.79 -21.61 -9.33
CA GLU A 10 7.29 -21.75 -7.98
C GLU A 10 7.02 -20.48 -7.16
N ALA A 11 7.29 -19.30 -7.74
CA ALA A 11 6.90 -18.00 -7.18
C ALA A 11 5.40 -17.95 -6.86
N PHE A 12 4.56 -18.37 -7.80
CA PHE A 12 3.11 -18.42 -7.60
C PHE A 12 2.68 -19.38 -6.50
N ALA A 13 3.39 -20.51 -6.32
CA ALA A 13 3.10 -21.44 -5.22
C ALA A 13 3.38 -20.78 -3.87
N TYR A 14 4.57 -20.21 -3.68
CA TYR A 14 4.93 -19.47 -2.47
C TYR A 14 3.97 -18.29 -2.22
N TYR A 15 3.58 -17.55 -3.25
CA TYR A 15 2.60 -16.47 -3.11
C TYR A 15 1.26 -16.98 -2.59
N ARG A 16 0.77 -18.13 -3.08
CA ARG A 16 -0.48 -18.73 -2.61
C ARG A 16 -0.39 -19.24 -1.19
N ASP A 17 0.72 -19.85 -0.81
CA ASP A 17 0.95 -20.31 0.56
C ASP A 17 1.02 -19.12 1.51
N GLY A 18 1.68 -18.02 1.10
CA GLY A 18 1.69 -16.76 1.83
C GLY A 18 0.31 -16.16 2.05
N MET A 19 -0.54 -16.16 1.01
CA MET A 19 -1.95 -15.72 1.15
C MET A 19 -2.75 -16.61 2.10
N SER A 20 -2.52 -17.93 2.08
CA SER A 20 -3.20 -18.86 2.99
C SER A 20 -2.82 -18.58 4.44
N ALA A 21 -1.51 -18.55 4.73
CA ALA A 21 -0.99 -18.25 6.07
C ALA A 21 -1.46 -16.87 6.56
N GLN A 22 -1.52 -15.86 5.68
CA GLN A 22 -2.04 -14.54 6.04
C GLN A 22 -3.52 -14.59 6.43
N ALA A 23 -4.35 -15.36 5.70
CA ALA A 23 -5.77 -15.54 6.02
C ALA A 23 -5.97 -16.25 7.37
N ASP A 24 -5.06 -17.15 7.72
CA ASP A 24 -5.05 -17.89 8.99
C ASP A 24 -4.43 -17.07 10.16
N GLY A 25 -3.90 -15.87 9.88
CA GLY A 25 -3.26 -14.98 10.86
C GLY A 25 -1.81 -15.33 11.19
N GLU A 26 -1.22 -16.27 10.45
CA GLU A 26 0.16 -16.75 10.58
C GLU A 26 1.13 -15.79 9.87
N TYR A 27 1.20 -14.55 10.34
CA TYR A 27 1.89 -13.46 9.66
C TYR A 27 3.40 -13.67 9.44
N ALA A 28 4.08 -14.37 10.34
CA ALA A 28 5.50 -14.68 10.16
C ALA A 28 5.72 -15.64 8.97
N GLU A 29 4.93 -16.71 8.90
CA GLU A 29 4.98 -17.67 7.80
C GLU A 29 4.54 -17.05 6.49
N ALA A 30 3.51 -16.20 6.51
CA ALA A 30 3.08 -15.46 5.34
C ALA A 30 4.21 -14.58 4.77
N LEU A 31 4.92 -13.83 5.63
CA LEU A 31 6.04 -12.99 5.21
C LEU A 31 7.20 -13.81 4.64
N ASP A 32 7.50 -14.98 5.21
CA ASP A 32 8.58 -15.83 4.68
C ASP A 32 8.21 -16.40 3.31
N ASN A 33 6.98 -16.88 3.13
CA ASN A 33 6.47 -17.32 1.83
C ASN A 33 6.47 -16.16 0.80
N TYR A 34 6.06 -14.95 1.19
CA TYR A 34 6.11 -13.81 0.27
C TYR A 34 7.54 -13.41 -0.12
N LYS A 35 8.53 -13.51 0.77
CA LYS A 35 9.94 -13.24 0.42
C LYS A 35 10.48 -14.25 -0.61
N GLU A 36 10.14 -15.52 -0.46
CA GLU A 36 10.51 -16.55 -1.44
C GLU A 36 9.84 -16.29 -2.79
N ALA A 37 8.54 -15.96 -2.78
CA ALA A 37 7.82 -15.56 -3.99
C ALA A 37 8.47 -14.35 -4.67
N LEU A 38 8.81 -13.30 -3.92
CA LEU A 38 9.43 -12.07 -4.42
C LEU A 38 10.81 -12.32 -5.05
N THR A 39 11.58 -13.26 -4.50
CA THR A 39 12.91 -13.64 -4.98
C THR A 39 12.85 -14.36 -6.33
N LEU A 40 11.79 -15.14 -6.56
CA LEU A 40 11.61 -15.96 -7.75
C LEU A 40 10.82 -15.26 -8.86
N GLU A 41 9.95 -14.33 -8.52
CA GLU A 41 9.15 -13.59 -9.49
C GLU A 41 10.04 -12.64 -10.32
N GLU A 42 9.71 -12.46 -11.59
CA GLU A 42 10.39 -11.50 -12.48
C GLU A 42 9.42 -10.43 -12.98
N ASP A 43 8.12 -10.74 -13.05
CA ASP A 43 7.10 -9.82 -13.55
C ASP A 43 6.85 -8.68 -12.55
N PRO A 44 7.04 -7.40 -12.95
CA PRO A 44 6.83 -6.26 -12.06
C PRO A 44 5.41 -6.14 -11.51
N TYR A 45 4.41 -6.54 -12.31
CA TYR A 45 3.01 -6.46 -11.89
C TYR A 45 2.73 -7.46 -10.78
N ASP A 46 3.18 -8.72 -10.92
CA ASP A 46 3.01 -9.73 -9.88
C ASP A 46 3.82 -9.39 -8.61
N LYS A 47 5.05 -8.88 -8.75
CA LYS A 47 5.84 -8.36 -7.61
C LYS A 47 5.11 -7.28 -6.81
N SER A 48 4.41 -6.38 -7.50
CA SER A 48 3.67 -5.31 -6.82
C SER A 48 2.62 -5.84 -5.84
N TYR A 49 1.95 -6.96 -6.15
CA TYR A 49 0.98 -7.58 -5.25
C TYR A 49 1.64 -8.31 -4.09
N ILE A 50 2.78 -8.95 -4.32
CA ILE A 50 3.56 -9.58 -3.24
C ILE A 50 3.98 -8.52 -2.22
N LEU A 51 4.58 -7.42 -2.67
CA LEU A 51 4.97 -6.29 -1.82
C LEU A 51 3.79 -5.67 -1.10
N TYR A 52 2.66 -5.47 -1.80
CA TYR A 52 1.43 -4.97 -1.21
C TYR A 52 0.91 -5.87 -0.07
N ASN A 53 0.89 -7.19 -0.25
CA ASN A 53 0.44 -8.12 0.79
C ASN A 53 1.40 -8.16 1.99
N MET A 54 2.71 -8.05 1.77
CA MET A 54 3.68 -7.85 2.85
C MET A 54 3.38 -6.54 3.61
N GLY A 55 3.08 -5.45 2.89
CA GLY A 55 2.71 -4.16 3.48
C GLY A 55 1.44 -4.23 4.33
N LEU A 56 0.43 -5.01 3.91
CA LEU A 56 -0.78 -5.27 4.70
C LEU A 56 -0.45 -5.93 6.05
N ILE A 57 0.48 -6.88 6.05
CA ILE A 57 0.90 -7.57 7.28
C ILE A 57 1.64 -6.60 8.21
N GLU A 58 2.60 -5.82 7.69
CA GLU A 58 3.34 -4.88 8.54
C GLU A 58 2.44 -3.76 9.09
N ALA A 59 1.48 -3.28 8.31
CA ALA A 59 0.45 -2.34 8.79
C ALA A 59 -0.40 -2.96 9.92
N SER A 60 -0.81 -4.23 9.77
CA SER A 60 -1.58 -4.95 10.80
C SER A 60 -0.77 -5.16 12.09
N ASN A 61 0.56 -5.25 11.98
CA ASN A 61 1.48 -5.30 13.11
C ASN A 61 1.79 -3.92 13.72
N GLY A 62 1.18 -2.83 13.23
CA GLY A 62 1.43 -1.45 13.67
C GLY A 62 2.76 -0.86 13.20
N LYS A 63 3.48 -1.54 12.31
CA LYS A 63 4.75 -1.11 11.73
C LYS A 63 4.50 -0.26 10.49
N HIS A 64 3.95 0.92 10.72
CA HIS A 64 3.47 1.80 9.65
C HIS A 64 4.58 2.26 8.70
N GLN A 65 5.80 2.52 9.21
CA GLN A 65 6.92 2.96 8.38
C GLN A 65 7.40 1.84 7.43
N GLU A 66 7.43 0.60 7.89
CA GLU A 66 7.75 -0.57 7.07
C GLU A 66 6.67 -0.82 6.01
N ALA A 67 5.39 -0.69 6.39
CA ALA A 67 4.28 -0.80 5.46
C ALA A 67 4.33 0.27 4.37
N LEU A 68 4.62 1.53 4.72
CA LEU A 68 4.78 2.62 3.75
C LEU A 68 5.84 2.32 2.71
N LYS A 69 7.03 1.85 3.12
CA LYS A 69 8.10 1.46 2.19
C LYS A 69 7.65 0.37 1.22
N LEU A 70 7.00 -0.68 1.73
CA LEU A 70 6.49 -1.78 0.91
C LEU A 70 5.41 -1.31 -0.08
N TYR A 71 4.51 -0.43 0.35
CA TYR A 71 3.51 0.16 -0.54
C TYR A 71 4.14 1.08 -1.58
N GLU A 72 5.15 1.88 -1.22
CA GLU A 72 5.89 2.74 -2.16
C GLU A 72 6.59 1.89 -3.23
N GLU A 73 7.31 0.84 -2.86
CA GLU A 73 7.91 -0.11 -3.81
C GLU A 73 6.84 -0.78 -4.70
N ALA A 74 5.68 -1.15 -4.13
CA ALA A 74 4.57 -1.71 -4.92
C ALA A 74 4.00 -0.70 -5.92
N ILE A 75 3.86 0.56 -5.54
CA ILE A 75 3.37 1.66 -6.39
C ILE A 75 4.39 1.99 -7.49
N GLU A 76 5.69 1.93 -7.21
CA GLU A 76 6.74 2.11 -8.22
C GLU A 76 6.65 1.06 -9.33
N LEU A 77 6.41 -0.20 -8.97
CA LEU A 77 6.23 -1.29 -9.94
C LEU A 77 4.87 -1.25 -10.64
N ASN A 78 3.82 -0.86 -9.92
CA ASN A 78 2.46 -0.75 -10.45
C ASN A 78 1.78 0.53 -9.94
N PRO A 79 1.94 1.65 -10.68
CA PRO A 79 1.34 2.94 -10.29
C PRO A 79 -0.19 2.94 -10.27
N ARG A 80 -0.82 1.89 -10.82
CA ARG A 80 -2.28 1.74 -10.87
C ARG A 80 -2.83 0.85 -9.75
N LEU A 81 -1.99 0.45 -8.78
CA LEU A 81 -2.41 -0.34 -7.63
C LEU A 81 -3.14 0.53 -6.61
N ILE A 82 -4.43 0.80 -6.89
CA ILE A 82 -5.27 1.72 -6.12
C ILE A 82 -5.39 1.36 -4.64
N GLN A 83 -5.22 0.08 -4.27
CA GLN A 83 -5.28 -0.36 -2.88
C GLN A 83 -4.03 0.04 -2.10
N ALA A 84 -2.84 -0.01 -2.73
CA ALA A 84 -1.60 0.47 -2.13
C ALA A 84 -1.65 1.98 -1.93
N LEU A 85 -2.08 2.73 -2.96
CA LEU A 85 -2.30 4.19 -2.86
C LEU A 85 -3.24 4.55 -1.71
N ASN A 86 -4.39 3.86 -1.59
CA ASN A 86 -5.33 4.11 -0.50
C ASN A 86 -4.73 3.78 0.88
N ASN A 87 -4.04 2.65 1.04
CA ASN A 87 -3.47 2.27 2.33
C ASN A 87 -2.35 3.21 2.76
N THR A 88 -1.52 3.67 1.82
CA THR A 88 -0.54 4.73 2.06
C THR A 88 -1.21 6.02 2.53
N ALA A 89 -2.28 6.45 1.86
CA ALA A 89 -3.04 7.63 2.26
C ALA A 89 -3.65 7.50 3.66
N VAL A 90 -4.22 6.34 3.99
CA VAL A 90 -4.78 6.04 5.32
C VAL A 90 -3.72 6.12 6.41
N ILE A 91 -2.51 5.60 6.16
CA ILE A 91 -1.41 5.68 7.13
C ILE A 91 -0.99 7.13 7.36
N TYR A 92 -0.80 7.91 6.30
CA TYR A 92 -0.45 9.33 6.43
C TYR A 92 -1.55 10.12 7.14
N HIS A 93 -2.81 9.84 6.84
CA HIS A 93 -3.95 10.47 7.50
C HIS A 93 -3.96 10.16 9.00
N TYR A 94 -3.79 8.89 9.37
CA TYR A 94 -3.67 8.47 10.77
C TYR A 94 -2.50 9.14 11.48
N GLN A 95 -1.32 9.20 10.86
CA GLN A 95 -0.16 9.91 11.43
C GLN A 95 -0.45 11.41 11.61
N GLY A 96 -1.19 12.02 10.69
CA GLY A 96 -1.65 13.40 10.80
C GLY A 96 -2.57 13.62 11.99
N GLU A 97 -3.51 12.71 12.24
CA GLU A 97 -4.39 12.74 13.42
C GLU A 97 -3.58 12.65 14.72
N GLN A 98 -2.57 11.77 14.75
CA GLN A 98 -1.69 11.62 15.90
C GLN A 98 -0.83 12.87 16.15
N ALA A 99 -0.29 13.48 15.09
CA ALA A 99 0.48 14.73 15.17
C ALA A 99 -0.41 15.87 15.67
N GLU A 100 -1.64 15.99 15.16
CA GLU A 100 -2.62 16.98 15.61
C GLU A 100 -2.99 16.81 17.08
N ALA A 101 -3.25 15.56 17.51
CA ALA A 101 -3.52 15.23 18.91
C ALA A 101 -2.34 15.57 19.84
N SER A 102 -1.09 15.50 19.33
CA SER A 102 0.11 15.89 20.06
C SER A 102 0.37 17.40 20.07
N GLY A 103 -0.38 18.17 19.27
CA GLY A 103 -0.27 19.62 19.15
C GLY A 103 0.68 20.11 18.06
N ASP A 104 1.32 19.21 17.30
CA ASP A 104 2.16 19.57 16.15
C ASP A 104 1.30 19.79 14.89
N LYS A 105 0.76 21.00 14.79
CA LYS A 105 -0.09 21.40 13.65
C LYS A 105 0.66 21.46 12.32
N ASN A 106 1.97 21.67 12.33
CA ASN A 106 2.73 21.77 11.08
C ASN A 106 2.96 20.38 10.51
N GLU A 107 3.38 19.44 11.36
CA GLU A 107 3.52 18.03 10.98
C GLU A 107 2.18 17.43 10.57
N ALA A 108 1.12 17.68 11.34
CA ALA A 108 -0.23 17.21 11.00
C ALA A 108 -0.67 17.66 9.61
N ASN A 109 -0.50 18.95 9.28
CA ASN A 109 -0.87 19.46 7.96
C ASN A 109 -0.04 18.83 6.85
N ALA A 110 1.27 18.66 7.03
CA ALA A 110 2.13 18.02 6.04
C ALA A 110 1.69 16.56 5.78
N LEU A 111 1.38 15.81 6.83
CA LEU A 111 0.91 14.43 6.73
C LEU A 111 -0.49 14.34 6.08
N TYR A 112 -1.39 15.26 6.39
CA TYR A 112 -2.68 15.36 5.71
C TYR A 112 -2.55 15.71 4.23
N ASP A 113 -1.56 16.52 3.85
CA ASP A 113 -1.31 16.86 2.45
C ASP A 113 -0.74 15.66 1.68
N GLU A 114 0.12 14.85 2.31
CA GLU A 114 0.56 13.56 1.74
C GLU A 114 -0.61 12.59 1.58
N ALA A 115 -1.46 12.44 2.60
CA ALA A 115 -2.67 11.61 2.50
C ALA A 115 -3.56 12.05 1.32
N ALA A 116 -3.74 13.37 1.17
CA ALA A 116 -4.52 13.91 0.08
C ALA A 116 -3.93 13.58 -1.29
N ARG A 117 -2.60 13.71 -1.46
CA ARG A 117 -1.90 13.38 -2.71
C ARG A 117 -2.17 11.94 -3.15
N TYR A 118 -2.02 10.98 -2.24
CA TYR A 118 -2.26 9.56 -2.55
C TYR A 118 -3.74 9.25 -2.81
N TRP A 119 -4.67 9.84 -2.05
CA TRP A 119 -6.10 9.65 -2.33
C TRP A 119 -6.53 10.28 -3.65
N MET A 120 -6.04 11.47 -3.99
CA MET A 120 -6.32 12.10 -5.29
C MET A 120 -5.86 11.22 -6.44
N GLU A 121 -4.68 10.60 -6.34
CA GLU A 121 -4.18 9.66 -7.35
C GLU A 121 -5.05 8.40 -7.43
N ALA A 122 -5.43 7.82 -6.29
CA ALA A 122 -6.30 6.64 -6.24
C ALA A 122 -7.68 6.93 -6.87
N ILE A 123 -8.27 8.10 -6.58
CA ILE A 123 -9.56 8.57 -7.13
C ILE A 123 -9.44 8.87 -8.62
N ARG A 124 -8.31 9.44 -9.08
CA ARG A 124 -8.06 9.67 -10.52
C ARG A 124 -8.11 8.38 -11.31
N ILE A 125 -7.60 7.29 -10.75
CA ILE A 125 -7.60 5.96 -11.39
C ILE A 125 -8.97 5.28 -11.25
N ALA A 126 -9.62 5.40 -10.09
CA ALA A 126 -10.90 4.78 -9.77
C ALA A 126 -11.89 5.78 -9.14
N PRO A 127 -12.56 6.64 -9.96
CA PRO A 127 -13.33 7.78 -9.46
C PRO A 127 -14.60 7.44 -8.67
N ASN A 128 -15.05 6.18 -8.78
CA ASN A 128 -16.22 5.68 -8.05
C ASN A 128 -15.84 5.00 -6.72
N ASN A 129 -14.56 4.96 -6.35
CA ASN A 129 -14.06 4.37 -5.11
C ASN A 129 -13.77 5.44 -4.04
N TYR A 130 -13.60 5.00 -2.79
CA TYR A 130 -13.11 5.82 -1.66
C TYR A 130 -13.96 7.08 -1.40
N ILE A 131 -15.28 6.91 -1.25
CA ILE A 131 -16.22 8.03 -1.08
C ILE A 131 -15.91 8.84 0.19
N GLU A 132 -15.47 8.18 1.26
CA GLU A 132 -15.03 8.80 2.50
C GLU A 132 -13.83 9.73 2.26
N ALA A 133 -12.81 9.25 1.53
CA ALA A 133 -11.66 10.06 1.14
C ALA A 133 -12.08 11.25 0.26
N GLN A 134 -12.97 11.03 -0.71
CA GLN A 134 -13.51 12.11 -1.54
C GLN A 134 -14.22 13.19 -0.71
N ASN A 135 -15.02 12.78 0.28
CA ASN A 135 -15.71 13.70 1.17
C ASN A 135 -14.74 14.45 2.07
N TRP A 136 -13.75 13.75 2.63
CA TRP A 136 -12.71 14.36 3.46
C TRP A 136 -11.90 15.39 2.67
N LEU A 137 -11.46 15.06 1.44
CA LEU A 137 -10.77 15.98 0.53
C LEU A 137 -11.60 17.22 0.19
N LYS A 138 -12.93 17.08 0.02
CA LYS A 138 -13.84 18.20 -0.23
C LYS A 138 -13.97 19.12 0.97
N VAL A 139 -14.25 18.54 2.15
CA VAL A 139 -14.51 19.29 3.39
C VAL A 139 -13.26 20.02 3.86
N THR A 140 -12.09 19.40 3.70
CA THR A 140 -10.80 20.01 4.08
C THR A 140 -10.24 20.97 3.03
N GLY A 141 -10.87 21.09 1.86
CA GLY A 141 -10.39 21.93 0.75
C GLY A 141 -9.22 21.33 -0.04
N ARG A 142 -8.77 20.13 0.28
CA ARG A 142 -7.60 19.46 -0.32
C ARG A 142 -7.85 18.90 -1.72
N MET A 143 -9.10 18.78 -2.15
CA MET A 143 -9.45 18.33 -3.50
C MET A 143 -9.00 19.29 -4.63
N LYS A 144 -8.61 20.53 -4.30
CA LYS A 144 -8.31 21.59 -5.28
C LYS A 144 -6.82 21.90 -5.46
N LEU A 145 -5.93 21.18 -4.79
CA LEU A 145 -4.51 21.57 -4.69
C LEU A 145 -3.71 21.37 -6.00
N ASP A 146 -4.23 20.64 -6.99
CA ASP A 146 -3.51 20.34 -8.25
C ASP A 146 -3.92 21.19 -9.47
N MET A 147 -4.41 22.43 -9.29
CA MET A 147 -4.72 23.34 -10.42
C MET A 147 -3.98 24.68 -10.38
N ILE A 148 -2.68 24.69 -10.04
CA ILE A 148 -1.78 25.82 -10.34
C ILE A 148 -0.44 25.28 -10.83
#